data_AF-A0A848MAG2-F1
#
_entry.id   AF-A0A848MAG2-F1
#
_cell.length_a   1.000
_cell.length_b   1.000
_cell.length_c   1.000
_cell.angle_alpha   90.00
_cell.angle_beta   90.00
_cell.angle_gamma   90.00
#
_symmetry.space_group_name_H-M   'P 1'
#
loop_
_entity.id
_entity.type
_entity.pdbx_description
1 polymer ?
#
loop_
_entity_poly.entity_id
_entity_poly.type
_entity_poly.pdbx_seq_one_letter_code
_entity_poly.pdbx_strand_id
1 'polypeptide(L)'
;MKKSHSIWWMNPAYLFLILMSVVIAGGYLIPGESYLAFYRVNKFINDSNIWYSILPAVCFIVGSAAASLMTRGSGTSHGFHDMLQHQEGYIKGWIKLLFGLTLFGYAIWFLIMIQNGFSLQLFLNVVRGEPGAIYAITENFKTITGITSFTNFGIPFVIFAVYYQVSNGKRTFNLMIAVVLVLTLIRAVFFSERLALMEILLPTLIIILAVKRKQGKKLPLVNYYPFIGVIALIGFFGLSEYFRSWLSFYVNIYPSFWEFIVTRFFGYYVTALNTGTLYVEQLGLQSIPFPYFTFEWIWKFPGLSDHAYFSAFGVNPEAGINNTLESMGNPEFNNPSGLLLPYQDYSLIEALMFWILLGYASGLLYDGFKKGRTLGLIMYPIWMVGILEIPRYLYFSSGRFFPCWIMLITFTLMLHYNRKKIISWQPAGRSGTT
;
A
#
# COMPACT_ATOMS: atom_id res chain seq x y z
N MET A 1 -5.45 -13.01 34.00
CA MET A 1 -5.11 -12.12 32.86
C MET A 1 -4.22 -12.86 31.86
N LYS A 2 -4.77 -13.42 30.77
CA LYS A 2 -3.92 -13.94 29.69
C LYS A 2 -3.23 -12.73 29.04
N LYS A 3 -1.90 -12.61 29.15
CA LYS A 3 -1.12 -11.60 28.41
C LYS A 3 -1.55 -11.66 26.95
N SER A 4 -2.21 -10.59 26.49
CA SER A 4 -2.42 -10.37 25.07
C SER A 4 -1.02 -10.29 24.46
N HIS A 5 -0.55 -11.40 23.91
CA HIS A 5 0.70 -11.44 23.18
C HIS A 5 0.48 -10.69 21.87
N SER A 6 0.34 -9.37 21.90
CA SER A 6 0.33 -8.54 20.69
C SER A 6 1.72 -8.54 20.06
N ILE A 7 1.77 -8.57 18.74
CA ILE A 7 3.01 -8.36 17.98
C ILE A 7 3.23 -6.86 17.91
N TRP A 8 4.37 -6.37 18.40
CA TRP A 8 4.61 -4.93 18.58
C TRP A 8 4.59 -4.15 17.27
N TRP A 9 5.22 -4.68 16.22
CA TRP A 9 5.31 -4.03 14.91
C TRP A 9 4.01 -4.06 14.11
N MET A 10 3.04 -4.86 14.55
CA MET A 10 1.69 -4.79 14.03
C MET A 10 0.90 -3.65 14.66
N ASN A 11 1.43 -2.90 15.63
CA ASN A 11 0.76 -1.69 16.12
C ASN A 11 1.10 -0.52 15.17
N PRO A 12 0.08 0.15 14.59
CA PRO A 12 0.32 1.19 13.60
C PRO A 12 1.08 2.39 14.21
N ALA A 13 0.86 2.72 15.48
CA ALA A 13 1.57 3.81 16.16
C ALA A 13 3.08 3.53 16.28
N TYR A 14 3.47 2.32 16.73
CA TYR A 14 4.88 1.96 16.89
C TYR A 14 5.60 1.80 15.56
N LEU A 15 4.95 1.16 14.58
CA LEU A 15 5.53 1.00 13.26
C LEU A 15 5.79 2.37 12.62
N PHE A 16 4.77 3.23 12.64
CA PHE A 16 4.85 4.54 12.03
C PHE A 16 5.85 5.46 12.74
N LEU A 17 5.90 5.42 14.08
CA LEU A 17 6.90 6.16 14.85
C LEU A 17 8.32 5.79 14.41
N ILE A 18 8.65 4.49 14.35
CA ILE A 18 9.99 4.04 13.95
C ILE A 18 10.30 4.44 12.51
N LEU A 19 9.37 4.14 11.59
CA LEU A 19 9.54 4.43 10.17
C LEU A 19 9.77 5.93 9.94
N MET A 20 8.87 6.78 10.44
CA MET A 20 8.97 8.21 10.22
C MET A 20 10.16 8.82 10.94
N SER A 21 10.52 8.34 12.14
CA SER A 21 11.72 8.84 12.84
C SER A 21 12.98 8.59 12.02
N VAL A 22 13.13 7.40 11.43
CA VAL A 22 14.30 7.08 10.58
C VAL A 22 14.32 7.93 9.32
N VAL A 23 13.19 8.09 8.62
CA VAL A 23 13.14 8.85 7.37
C VAL A 23 13.31 10.35 7.61
N ILE A 24 12.67 10.92 8.64
CA ILE A 24 12.82 12.34 9.00
C ILE A 24 14.24 12.62 9.48
N ALA A 25 14.81 11.76 10.34
CA ALA A 25 16.20 11.91 10.76
C ALA A 25 17.15 11.81 9.56
N GLY A 26 16.93 10.89 8.62
CA GLY A 26 17.70 10.79 7.38
C GLY A 26 17.62 12.06 6.54
N GLY A 27 16.41 12.60 6.32
CA GLY A 27 16.24 13.83 5.53
C GLY A 27 16.81 15.08 6.18
N TYR A 28 16.83 15.13 7.51
CA TYR A 28 17.41 16.25 8.22
C TYR A 28 18.93 16.15 8.38
N LEU A 29 19.46 14.98 8.75
CA LEU A 29 20.88 14.81 9.09
C LEU A 29 21.79 14.73 7.86
N ILE A 30 21.30 14.31 6.71
CA ILE A 30 22.11 14.26 5.48
C ILE A 30 22.46 15.69 5.03
N PRO A 31 23.75 16.05 4.87
CA PRO A 31 24.14 17.40 4.42
C PRO A 31 23.65 17.74 3.01
N GLY A 32 23.46 19.03 2.73
CA GLY A 32 23.02 19.49 1.40
C GLY A 32 23.98 19.09 0.27
N GLU A 33 25.29 19.08 0.54
CA GLU A 33 26.30 18.62 -0.42
C GLU A 33 26.11 17.16 -0.82
N SER A 34 25.67 16.31 0.11
CA SER A 34 25.37 14.91 -0.18
C SER A 34 24.10 14.76 -1.03
N TYR A 35 23.12 15.64 -0.86
CA TYR A 35 21.95 15.68 -1.74
C TYR A 35 22.33 16.03 -3.18
N LEU A 36 23.23 16.99 -3.37
CA LEU A 36 23.74 17.35 -4.69
C LEU A 36 24.61 16.24 -5.28
N ALA A 37 25.54 15.68 -4.50
CA ALA A 37 26.48 14.66 -4.96
C ALA A 37 25.78 13.34 -5.33
N PHE A 38 24.87 12.85 -4.49
CA PHE A 38 24.25 11.54 -4.67
C PHE A 38 22.90 11.60 -5.42
N TYR A 39 22.14 12.67 -5.20
CA TYR A 39 20.76 12.77 -5.70
C TYR A 39 20.57 13.90 -6.70
N ARG A 40 21.60 14.69 -7.02
CA ARG A 40 21.56 15.80 -8.00
C ARG A 40 20.37 16.74 -7.78
N VAL A 41 20.03 16.99 -6.52
CA VAL A 41 18.91 17.88 -6.13
C VAL A 41 19.35 18.73 -4.94
N ASN A 42 18.81 19.93 -4.85
CA ASN A 42 19.02 20.78 -3.68
C ASN A 42 18.29 20.21 -2.46
N LYS A 43 18.86 20.44 -1.28
CA LYS A 43 18.19 20.14 -0.02
C LYS A 43 17.28 21.31 0.37
N PHE A 44 16.00 21.03 0.49
CA PHE A 44 14.98 21.98 0.92
C PHE A 44 14.67 21.84 2.41
N ILE A 45 14.88 20.66 3.01
CA ILE A 45 14.67 20.45 4.46
C ILE A 45 15.71 21.23 5.28
N ASN A 46 15.26 22.06 6.21
CA ASN A 46 16.08 22.89 7.09
C ASN A 46 15.44 23.05 8.50
N ASP A 47 16.13 23.75 9.40
CA ASP A 47 15.68 23.96 10.80
C ASP A 47 14.31 24.67 10.88
N SER A 48 14.01 25.54 9.92
CA SER A 48 12.80 26.35 9.92
C SER A 48 11.57 25.61 9.41
N ASN A 49 11.73 24.50 8.68
CA ASN A 49 10.64 23.82 7.98
C ASN A 49 10.50 22.32 8.35
N ILE A 50 11.44 21.74 9.11
CA ILE A 50 11.38 20.33 9.54
C ILE A 50 10.09 19.98 10.28
N TRP A 51 9.48 20.97 10.94
CA TRP A 51 8.23 20.80 11.67
C TRP A 51 7.05 20.39 10.76
N TYR A 52 7.08 20.75 9.46
CA TYR A 52 6.09 20.25 8.48
C TYR A 52 6.11 18.72 8.39
N SER A 53 7.24 18.06 8.65
CA SER A 53 7.31 16.59 8.68
C SER A 53 7.01 16.01 10.07
N ILE A 54 7.41 16.69 11.14
CA ILE A 54 7.26 16.17 12.51
C ILE A 54 5.80 16.24 12.99
N LEU A 55 5.12 17.37 12.82
CA LEU A 55 3.74 17.56 13.30
C LEU A 55 2.73 16.53 12.75
N PRO A 56 2.66 16.27 11.43
CA PRO A 56 1.72 15.26 10.92
C PRO A 56 2.07 13.87 11.43
N ALA A 57 3.36 13.57 11.61
CA ALA A 57 3.79 12.30 12.15
C ALA A 57 3.30 12.08 13.59
N VAL A 58 3.45 13.11 14.45
CA VAL A 58 2.93 13.12 15.82
C VAL A 58 1.40 13.03 15.83
N CYS A 59 0.72 13.79 14.98
CA CYS A 59 -0.75 13.78 14.87
C CYS A 59 -1.30 12.39 14.55
N PHE A 60 -0.67 11.66 13.62
CA PHE A 60 -1.04 10.28 13.33
C PHE A 60 -0.88 9.36 14.54
N ILE A 61 0.23 9.48 15.28
CA ILE A 61 0.48 8.66 16.47
C ILE A 61 -0.55 8.96 17.56
N VAL A 62 -0.85 10.23 17.79
CA VAL A 62 -1.88 10.67 18.75
C VAL A 62 -3.24 10.10 18.38
N GLY A 63 -3.65 10.22 17.11
CA GLY A 63 -4.90 9.64 16.62
C GLY A 63 -4.96 8.13 16.84
N SER A 64 -3.88 7.42 16.53
CA SER A 64 -3.77 5.96 16.70
C SER A 64 -3.84 5.51 18.17
N ALA A 65 -3.19 6.26 19.06
CA ALA A 65 -3.27 6.04 20.50
C ALA A 65 -4.68 6.31 21.04
N ALA A 66 -5.34 7.38 20.59
CA ALA A 66 -6.71 7.73 20.99
C ALA A 66 -7.71 6.60 20.63
N ALA A 67 -7.59 6.01 19.44
CA ALA A 67 -8.40 4.85 19.05
C ALA A 67 -8.23 3.64 19.97
N SER A 68 -6.99 3.39 20.40
CA SER A 68 -6.69 2.30 21.34
C SER A 68 -7.31 2.56 22.71
N LEU A 69 -7.38 3.81 23.17
CA LEU A 69 -8.02 4.18 24.44
C LEU A 69 -9.55 4.01 24.38
N MET A 70 -10.19 4.50 23.33
CA MET A 70 -11.66 4.40 23.17
C MET A 70 -12.15 2.95 23.06
N THR A 71 -11.30 2.05 22.56
CA THR A 71 -11.68 0.65 22.35
C THR A 71 -11.36 -0.26 23.53
N ARG A 72 -10.71 0.22 24.60
CA ARG A 72 -10.20 -0.58 25.75
C ARG A 72 -11.23 -1.48 26.45
N GLY A 73 -12.53 -1.20 26.35
CA GLY A 73 -13.58 -2.04 26.96
C GLY A 73 -14.29 -3.01 26.01
N SER A 74 -14.00 -2.98 24.71
CA SER A 74 -14.81 -3.74 23.76
C SER A 74 -14.34 -5.19 23.60
N GLY A 75 -15.29 -6.13 23.70
CA GLY A 75 -15.04 -7.57 23.64
C GLY A 75 -14.54 -8.08 22.28
N THR A 76 -14.06 -9.32 22.29
CA THR A 76 -13.68 -10.08 21.09
C THR A 76 -14.93 -10.47 20.29
N SER A 77 -14.87 -10.33 18.97
CA SER A 77 -15.93 -10.71 18.05
C SER A 77 -15.60 -12.03 17.36
N HIS A 78 -16.57 -12.94 17.31
CA HIS A 78 -16.46 -14.21 16.59
C HIS A 78 -17.18 -14.18 15.22
N GLY A 79 -17.90 -13.10 14.89
CA GLY A 79 -18.82 -13.07 13.75
C GLY A 79 -18.21 -13.43 12.39
N PHE A 80 -16.95 -13.09 12.12
CA PHE A 80 -16.30 -13.50 10.87
C PHE A 80 -15.92 -14.99 10.88
N HIS A 81 -15.50 -15.52 12.02
CA HIS A 81 -15.18 -16.94 12.17
C HIS A 81 -16.45 -17.79 12.08
N ASP A 82 -17.53 -17.35 12.74
CA ASP A 82 -18.84 -18.01 12.68
C ASP A 82 -19.36 -18.05 11.23
N MET A 83 -19.20 -16.95 10.47
CA MET A 83 -19.54 -16.92 9.05
C MET A 83 -18.68 -17.90 8.23
N LEU A 84 -17.38 -17.99 8.53
CA LEU A 84 -16.48 -18.92 7.84
C LEU A 84 -16.93 -20.38 7.98
N GLN A 85 -17.53 -20.72 9.11
CA GLN A 85 -18.08 -22.04 9.40
C GLN A 85 -19.47 -22.26 8.79
N HIS A 86 -20.38 -21.28 8.91
CA HIS A 86 -21.79 -21.45 8.52
C HIS A 86 -22.08 -21.10 7.05
N GLN A 87 -21.26 -20.26 6.42
CA GLN A 87 -21.45 -19.77 5.05
C GLN A 87 -20.22 -20.05 4.17
N GLU A 88 -19.64 -21.24 4.34
CA GLU A 88 -18.44 -21.66 3.61
C GLU A 88 -18.59 -21.52 2.09
N GLY A 89 -19.72 -21.94 1.52
CA GLY A 89 -19.99 -21.85 0.07
C GLY A 89 -19.98 -20.41 -0.46
N TYR A 90 -20.52 -19.47 0.32
CA TYR A 90 -20.58 -18.06 -0.04
C TYR A 90 -19.19 -17.43 -0.08
N ILE A 91 -18.34 -17.70 0.92
CA ILE A 91 -16.95 -17.22 0.95
C ILE A 91 -16.14 -17.81 -0.19
N LYS A 92 -16.30 -19.11 -0.49
CA LYS A 92 -15.66 -19.73 -1.66
C LYS A 92 -16.10 -19.07 -2.97
N GLY A 93 -17.38 -18.70 -3.09
CA GLY A 93 -17.92 -17.97 -4.24
C GLY A 93 -17.22 -16.63 -4.45
N TRP A 94 -17.09 -15.84 -3.39
CA TRP A 94 -16.34 -14.57 -3.41
C TRP A 94 -14.87 -14.73 -3.77
N ILE A 95 -14.20 -15.72 -3.21
CA ILE A 95 -12.79 -16.01 -3.54
C ILE A 95 -12.65 -16.32 -5.04
N LYS A 96 -13.55 -17.14 -5.60
CA LYS A 96 -13.55 -17.46 -7.04
C LYS A 96 -13.87 -16.26 -7.91
N LEU A 97 -14.84 -15.43 -7.50
CA LEU A 97 -15.20 -14.20 -8.21
C LEU A 97 -14.01 -13.24 -8.28
N LEU A 98 -13.38 -12.96 -7.13
CA LEU A 98 -12.21 -12.09 -7.04
C LEU A 98 -11.04 -12.61 -7.87
N PHE A 99 -10.80 -13.92 -7.85
CA PHE A 99 -9.80 -14.56 -8.70
C PHE A 99 -10.13 -14.38 -10.18
N GLY A 100 -11.39 -14.59 -10.59
CA GLY A 100 -11.84 -14.38 -11.97
C GLY A 100 -11.63 -12.94 -12.43
N LEU A 101 -11.98 -11.95 -11.61
CA LEU A 101 -11.75 -10.53 -11.89
C LEU A 101 -10.25 -10.21 -12.01
N THR A 102 -9.42 -10.80 -11.15
CA THR A 102 -7.97 -10.63 -11.19
C THR A 102 -7.38 -11.21 -12.48
N LEU A 103 -7.78 -12.43 -12.86
CA LEU A 103 -7.36 -13.06 -14.10
C LEU A 103 -7.83 -12.30 -15.32
N PHE A 104 -9.05 -11.75 -15.30
CA PHE A 104 -9.56 -10.90 -16.37
C PHE A 104 -8.67 -9.66 -16.56
N GLY A 105 -8.29 -8.98 -15.47
CA GLY A 105 -7.35 -7.85 -15.51
C GLY A 105 -6.01 -8.23 -16.12
N TYR A 106 -5.42 -9.36 -15.71
CA TYR A 106 -4.16 -9.86 -16.27
C TYR A 106 -4.28 -10.33 -17.72
N ALA A 107 -5.41 -10.92 -18.12
CA ALA A 107 -5.64 -11.36 -19.48
C ALA A 107 -5.72 -10.17 -20.44
N ILE A 108 -6.45 -9.11 -20.07
CA ILE A 108 -6.51 -7.89 -20.89
C ILE A 108 -5.14 -7.22 -20.94
N TRP A 109 -4.46 -7.17 -19.80
CA TRP A 109 -3.09 -6.64 -19.76
C TRP A 109 -2.16 -7.39 -20.71
N PHE A 110 -2.23 -8.72 -20.75
CA PHE A 110 -1.46 -9.54 -21.69
C PHE A 110 -1.87 -9.32 -23.16
N LEU A 111 -3.17 -9.13 -23.44
CA LEU A 111 -3.65 -8.79 -24.78
C LEU A 111 -3.12 -7.44 -25.26
N ILE A 112 -3.13 -6.41 -24.40
CA ILE A 112 -2.54 -5.10 -24.68
C ILE A 112 -1.05 -5.25 -24.97
N MET A 113 -0.36 -6.11 -24.21
CA MET A 113 1.05 -6.37 -24.47
C MET A 113 1.30 -6.93 -25.87
N ILE A 114 0.52 -7.94 -26.28
CA ILE A 114 0.64 -8.53 -27.62
C ILE A 114 0.35 -7.49 -28.70
N GLN A 115 -0.71 -6.68 -28.52
CA GLN A 115 -1.08 -5.64 -29.49
C GLN A 115 0.00 -4.57 -29.67
N ASN A 116 0.73 -4.23 -28.59
CA ASN A 116 1.80 -3.23 -28.61
C ASN A 116 3.18 -3.80 -29.00
N GLY A 117 3.23 -5.00 -29.58
CA GLY A 117 4.47 -5.55 -30.16
C GLY A 117 5.32 -6.39 -29.21
N PHE A 118 4.75 -6.93 -28.13
CA PHE A 118 5.45 -7.89 -27.28
C PHE A 118 5.84 -9.16 -28.06
N SER A 119 7.14 -9.43 -28.16
CA SER A 119 7.68 -10.65 -28.77
C SER A 119 8.31 -11.57 -27.74
N LEU A 120 8.31 -12.89 -28.01
CA LEU A 120 9.01 -13.88 -27.17
C LEU A 120 10.51 -13.54 -27.03
N GLN A 121 11.08 -12.90 -28.06
CA GLN A 121 12.47 -12.48 -28.05
C GLN A 121 12.70 -11.32 -27.06
N LEU A 122 11.81 -10.33 -27.01
CA LEU A 122 11.86 -9.25 -26.01
C LEU A 122 11.78 -9.81 -24.58
N PHE A 123 10.94 -10.83 -24.35
CA PHE A 123 10.85 -11.53 -23.07
C PHE A 123 12.18 -12.20 -22.70
N LEU A 124 12.78 -12.95 -23.63
CA LEU A 124 14.07 -13.61 -23.40
C LEU A 124 15.20 -12.61 -23.18
N ASN A 125 15.18 -11.47 -23.87
CA ASN A 125 16.18 -10.41 -23.73
C ASN A 125 16.14 -9.79 -22.33
N VAL A 126 14.94 -9.58 -21.76
CA VAL A 126 14.78 -9.13 -20.36
C VAL A 126 15.31 -10.18 -19.38
N VAL A 127 14.98 -11.45 -19.59
CA VAL A 127 15.45 -12.55 -18.73
C VAL A 127 16.96 -12.74 -18.80
N ARG A 128 17.56 -12.49 -19.97
CA ARG A 128 19.02 -12.51 -20.19
C ARG A 128 19.73 -11.26 -19.66
N GLY A 129 18.98 -10.22 -19.26
CA GLY A 129 19.55 -8.97 -18.76
C GLY A 129 20.18 -8.12 -19.85
N GLU A 130 19.66 -8.17 -21.09
CA GLU A 130 20.16 -7.32 -22.17
C GLU A 130 19.89 -5.83 -21.83
N PRO A 131 20.91 -4.95 -21.94
CA PRO A 131 20.77 -3.53 -21.66
C PRO A 131 19.64 -2.88 -22.48
N GLY A 132 18.79 -2.09 -21.83
CA GLY A 132 17.70 -1.36 -22.50
C GLY A 132 16.42 -2.15 -22.79
N ALA A 133 16.40 -3.48 -22.67
CA ALA A 133 15.22 -4.30 -22.98
C ALA A 133 14.01 -3.99 -22.08
N ILE A 134 14.25 -3.65 -20.81
CA ILE A 134 13.19 -3.24 -19.87
C ILE A 134 12.62 -1.85 -20.25
N TYR A 135 13.46 -0.93 -20.73
CA TYR A 135 13.02 0.41 -21.14
C TYR A 135 12.12 0.36 -22.37
N ALA A 136 12.45 -0.50 -23.33
CA ALA A 136 11.61 -0.78 -24.50
C ALA A 136 10.22 -1.36 -24.13
N ILE A 137 10.11 -2.05 -22.98
CA ILE A 137 8.83 -2.53 -22.43
C ILE A 137 8.10 -1.45 -21.64
N THR A 138 8.78 -0.48 -21.06
CA THR A 138 8.07 0.58 -20.30
C THR A 138 7.57 1.70 -21.18
N GLU A 139 8.29 2.08 -22.24
CA GLU A 139 7.92 3.22 -23.10
C GLU A 139 6.79 2.88 -24.08
N ASN A 140 6.75 1.64 -24.60
CA ASN A 140 5.76 1.22 -25.60
C ASN A 140 4.43 0.76 -24.98
N PHE A 141 4.36 0.61 -23.66
CA PHE A 141 3.23 -0.05 -23.00
C PHE A 141 2.56 0.92 -22.01
N LYS A 142 1.86 1.91 -22.55
CA LYS A 142 0.94 2.73 -21.74
C LYS A 142 -0.22 1.85 -21.25
N THR A 143 -0.33 1.68 -19.94
CA THR A 143 -1.44 0.96 -19.33
C THR A 143 -2.76 1.70 -19.58
N ILE A 144 -3.79 0.99 -20.01
CA ILE A 144 -5.14 1.56 -20.09
C ILE A 144 -5.68 1.68 -18.65
N THR A 145 -5.77 2.91 -18.16
CA THR A 145 -6.31 3.27 -16.84
C THR A 145 -7.74 2.71 -16.72
N GLY A 146 -8.05 2.07 -15.59
CA GLY A 146 -9.37 1.50 -15.30
C GLY A 146 -9.51 0.01 -15.61
N ILE A 147 -9.06 -0.48 -16.77
CA ILE A 147 -9.17 -1.91 -17.12
C ILE A 147 -8.02 -2.71 -16.50
N THR A 148 -6.80 -2.19 -16.55
CA THR A 148 -5.65 -2.79 -15.87
C THR A 148 -5.78 -2.73 -14.34
N SER A 149 -6.62 -1.83 -13.82
CA SER A 149 -6.95 -1.73 -12.38
C SER A 149 -7.63 -2.99 -11.83
N PHE A 150 -8.22 -3.85 -12.68
CA PHE A 150 -8.79 -5.12 -12.23
C PHE A 150 -7.73 -6.08 -11.64
N THR A 151 -6.45 -5.90 -11.98
CA THR A 151 -5.34 -6.64 -11.34
C THR A 151 -5.29 -6.40 -9.82
N ASN A 152 -5.75 -5.23 -9.36
CA ASN A 152 -5.76 -4.88 -7.94
C ASN A 152 -6.86 -5.62 -7.14
N PHE A 153 -7.80 -6.34 -7.78
CA PHE A 153 -8.66 -7.32 -7.10
C PHE A 153 -7.88 -8.54 -6.57
N GLY A 154 -6.63 -8.72 -7.01
CA GLY A 154 -5.73 -9.73 -6.47
C GLY A 154 -5.46 -9.54 -4.98
N ILE A 155 -5.48 -8.29 -4.50
CA ILE A 155 -5.26 -7.94 -3.10
C ILE A 155 -6.36 -8.52 -2.19
N PRO A 156 -7.65 -8.16 -2.35
CA PRO A 156 -8.71 -8.76 -1.55
C PRO A 156 -8.81 -10.28 -1.77
N PHE A 157 -8.56 -10.78 -2.98
CA PHE A 157 -8.52 -12.23 -3.24
C PHE A 157 -7.56 -12.94 -2.28
N VAL A 158 -6.31 -12.48 -2.19
CA VAL A 158 -5.29 -13.12 -1.35
C VAL A 158 -5.66 -13.03 0.14
N ILE A 159 -6.21 -11.89 0.59
CA ILE A 159 -6.66 -11.72 1.97
C ILE A 159 -7.71 -12.77 2.34
N PHE A 160 -8.76 -12.93 1.52
CA PHE A 160 -9.80 -13.92 1.78
C PHE A 160 -9.29 -15.36 1.66
N ALA A 161 -8.52 -15.66 0.61
CA ALA A 161 -8.01 -17.00 0.34
C ALA A 161 -7.06 -17.48 1.45
N VAL A 162 -6.08 -16.66 1.83
CA VAL A 162 -5.11 -16.98 2.89
C VAL A 162 -5.81 -17.11 4.24
N TYR A 163 -6.72 -16.19 4.57
CA TYR A 163 -7.45 -16.27 5.83
C TYR A 163 -8.26 -17.57 5.93
N TYR A 164 -9.02 -17.90 4.88
CA TYR A 164 -9.82 -19.12 4.80
C TYR A 164 -8.96 -20.38 4.98
N GLN A 165 -7.84 -20.47 4.27
CA GLN A 165 -6.95 -21.63 4.34
C GLN A 165 -6.28 -21.80 5.70
N VAL A 166 -5.73 -20.72 6.26
CA VAL A 166 -4.99 -20.79 7.54
C VAL A 166 -5.95 -21.03 8.70
N SER A 167 -7.18 -20.51 8.62
CA SER A 167 -8.23 -20.76 9.63
C SER A 167 -8.72 -22.20 9.59
N ASN A 168 -8.95 -22.77 8.40
CA ASN A 168 -9.50 -24.13 8.26
C ASN A 168 -8.46 -25.24 8.14
N GLY A 169 -7.17 -24.90 8.00
CA GLY A 169 -6.08 -25.85 7.80
C GLY A 169 -6.08 -26.55 6.43
N LYS A 170 -6.96 -26.15 5.49
CA LYS A 170 -7.11 -26.77 4.16
C LYS A 170 -6.33 -25.99 3.10
N ARG A 171 -5.72 -26.69 2.15
CA ARG A 171 -4.92 -26.12 1.03
C ARG A 171 -5.71 -25.93 -0.26
N THR A 172 -6.99 -25.59 -0.16
CA THR A 172 -7.96 -25.60 -1.29
C THR A 172 -7.62 -24.61 -2.42
N PHE A 173 -7.00 -23.49 -2.10
CA PHE A 173 -6.75 -22.38 -3.04
C PHE A 173 -5.26 -22.16 -3.36
N ASN A 174 -4.38 -23.12 -3.03
CA ASN A 174 -2.93 -22.95 -3.19
C ASN A 174 -2.53 -22.67 -4.64
N LEU A 175 -3.15 -23.38 -5.59
CA LEU A 175 -2.90 -23.16 -7.01
C LEU A 175 -3.30 -21.74 -7.43
N MET A 176 -4.48 -21.28 -7.00
CA MET A 176 -4.97 -19.92 -7.33
C MET A 176 -4.06 -18.83 -6.72
N ILE A 177 -3.62 -19.01 -5.48
CA ILE A 177 -2.66 -18.10 -4.84
C ILE A 177 -1.32 -18.11 -5.59
N ALA A 178 -0.82 -19.28 -5.98
CA ALA A 178 0.42 -19.42 -6.74
C ALA A 178 0.33 -18.73 -8.10
N VAL A 179 -0.79 -18.89 -8.82
CA VAL A 179 -1.04 -18.22 -10.10
C VAL A 179 -1.01 -16.71 -9.94
N VAL A 180 -1.76 -16.16 -8.97
CA VAL A 180 -1.76 -14.70 -8.73
C VAL A 180 -0.37 -14.20 -8.34
N LEU A 181 0.35 -14.92 -7.48
CA LEU A 181 1.71 -14.56 -7.08
C LEU A 181 2.68 -14.53 -8.26
N VAL A 182 2.62 -15.52 -9.16
CA VAL A 182 3.44 -15.57 -10.38
C VAL A 182 3.10 -14.41 -11.31
N LEU A 183 1.81 -14.13 -11.54
CA LEU A 183 1.38 -13.01 -12.36
C LEU A 183 1.80 -11.66 -11.77
N THR A 184 1.75 -11.52 -10.45
CA THR A 184 2.25 -10.32 -9.76
C THR A 184 3.76 -10.20 -9.81
N LEU A 185 4.50 -11.31 -9.76
CA LEU A 185 5.95 -11.30 -9.93
C LEU A 185 6.34 -10.86 -11.35
N ILE A 186 5.67 -11.39 -12.37
CA ILE A 186 5.84 -10.97 -13.76
C ILE A 186 5.57 -9.46 -13.86
N ARG A 187 4.45 -8.97 -13.32
CA ARG A 187 4.11 -7.55 -13.29
C ARG A 187 5.19 -6.70 -12.59
N ALA A 188 5.70 -7.15 -11.45
CA ALA A 188 6.73 -6.44 -10.70
C ALA A 188 8.08 -6.35 -11.44
N VAL A 189 8.45 -7.39 -12.19
CA VAL A 189 9.71 -7.45 -12.94
C VAL A 189 9.61 -6.67 -14.25
N PHE A 190 8.60 -6.94 -15.07
CA PHE A 190 8.50 -6.38 -16.43
C PHE A 190 8.12 -4.90 -16.44
N PHE A 191 7.32 -4.45 -15.47
CA PHE A 191 6.76 -3.10 -15.46
C PHE A 191 7.27 -2.27 -14.27
N SER A 192 8.25 -2.80 -13.54
CA SER A 192 8.84 -2.16 -12.35
C SER A 192 7.81 -1.77 -11.28
N GLU A 193 6.63 -2.39 -11.27
CA GLU A 193 5.56 -2.14 -10.30
C GLU A 193 5.81 -2.92 -9.00
N ARG A 194 6.93 -2.62 -8.34
CA ARG A 194 7.42 -3.33 -7.15
C ARG A 194 6.45 -3.32 -5.98
N LEU A 195 5.63 -2.27 -5.89
CA LEU A 195 4.59 -2.14 -4.88
C LEU A 195 3.55 -3.28 -4.99
N ALA A 196 3.24 -3.76 -6.20
CA ALA A 196 2.25 -4.81 -6.40
C ALA A 196 2.62 -6.12 -5.67
N LEU A 197 3.91 -6.44 -5.60
CA LEU A 197 4.37 -7.62 -4.87
C LEU A 197 4.20 -7.43 -3.34
N MET A 198 4.50 -6.23 -2.83
CA MET A 198 4.34 -5.90 -1.41
C MET A 198 2.86 -5.91 -0.98
N GLU A 199 1.96 -5.46 -1.86
CA GLU A 199 0.51 -5.50 -1.67
C GLU A 199 -0.05 -6.93 -1.51
N ILE A 200 0.70 -7.95 -1.95
CA ILE A 200 0.31 -9.37 -1.79
C ILE A 200 1.08 -10.04 -0.64
N LEU A 201 2.39 -9.85 -0.60
CA LEU A 201 3.25 -10.53 0.38
C LEU A 201 2.97 -10.06 1.81
N LEU A 202 2.86 -8.75 2.03
CA LEU A 202 2.70 -8.21 3.39
C LEU A 202 1.34 -8.61 4.02
N PRO A 203 0.19 -8.46 3.34
CA PRO A 203 -1.08 -8.92 3.89
C PRO A 203 -1.10 -10.43 4.17
N THR A 204 -0.51 -11.23 3.27
CA THR A 204 -0.37 -12.69 3.45
C THR A 204 0.39 -13.00 4.74
N LEU A 205 1.55 -12.37 4.94
CA LEU A 205 2.38 -12.57 6.13
C LEU A 205 1.62 -12.16 7.39
N ILE A 206 1.00 -10.98 7.40
CA ILE A 206 0.21 -10.47 8.53
C ILE A 206 -0.88 -11.46 8.94
N ILE A 207 -1.64 -11.99 7.98
CA ILE A 207 -2.74 -12.94 8.25
C ILE A 207 -2.20 -14.25 8.79
N ILE A 208 -1.17 -14.83 8.16
CA ILE A 208 -0.56 -16.09 8.61
C ILE A 208 -0.09 -15.98 10.05
N LEU A 209 0.62 -14.90 10.39
CA LEU A 209 1.16 -14.70 11.73
C LEU A 209 0.07 -14.47 12.76
N ALA A 210 -0.93 -13.64 12.45
CA ALA A 210 -2.02 -13.37 13.37
C ALA A 210 -2.87 -14.62 13.64
N VAL A 211 -3.24 -15.38 12.60
CA VAL A 211 -4.06 -16.58 12.76
C VAL A 211 -3.29 -17.68 13.49
N LYS A 212 -2.03 -17.96 13.12
CA LYS A 212 -1.19 -18.96 13.82
C LYS A 212 -0.98 -18.61 15.29
N ARG A 213 -0.82 -17.33 15.61
CA ARG A 213 -0.67 -16.87 16.99
C ARG A 213 -1.97 -16.97 17.78
N LYS A 214 -3.12 -16.70 17.17
CA LYS A 214 -4.45 -16.97 17.76
C LYS A 214 -4.67 -18.46 18.03
N GLN A 215 -4.16 -19.34 17.17
CA GLN A 215 -4.16 -20.79 17.38
C GLN A 215 -3.15 -21.27 18.45
N GLY A 216 -2.45 -20.38 19.14
CA GLY A 216 -1.51 -20.74 20.21
C GLY A 216 -0.17 -21.28 19.72
N LYS A 217 0.13 -21.24 18.41
CA LYS A 217 1.41 -21.70 17.88
C LYS A 217 2.53 -20.75 18.27
N LYS A 218 3.62 -21.28 18.84
CA LYS A 218 4.85 -20.52 19.07
C LYS A 218 5.47 -20.22 17.71
N LEU A 219 5.66 -18.94 17.44
CA LEU A 219 6.33 -18.47 16.23
C LEU A 219 7.71 -17.95 16.64
N PRO A 220 8.81 -18.59 16.22
CA PRO A 220 10.15 -18.16 16.57
C PRO A 220 10.45 -16.81 15.91
N LEU A 221 11.19 -15.95 16.61
CA LEU A 221 11.75 -14.70 16.08
C LEU A 221 10.75 -13.67 15.54
N VAL A 222 9.44 -13.78 15.83
CA VAL A 222 8.42 -12.85 15.29
C VAL A 222 8.72 -11.39 15.60
N ASN A 223 9.37 -11.10 16.73
CA ASN A 223 9.75 -9.75 17.09
C ASN A 223 10.84 -9.17 16.17
N TYR A 224 11.62 -10.03 15.49
CA TYR A 224 12.70 -9.65 14.58
C TYR A 224 12.27 -9.59 13.10
N TYR A 225 11.05 -10.00 12.77
CA TYR A 225 10.57 -10.01 11.39
C TYR A 225 10.61 -8.65 10.68
N PRO A 226 10.41 -7.50 11.33
CA PRO A 226 10.61 -6.21 10.68
C PRO A 226 12.04 -6.02 10.17
N PHE A 227 13.05 -6.43 10.94
CA PHE A 227 14.45 -6.33 10.53
C PHE A 227 14.77 -7.28 9.37
N ILE A 228 14.27 -8.51 9.43
CA ILE A 228 14.37 -9.46 8.30
C ILE A 228 13.66 -8.88 7.06
N GLY A 229 12.51 -8.25 7.26
CA GLY A 229 11.73 -7.59 6.21
C GLY A 229 12.50 -6.45 5.54
N VAL A 230 13.19 -5.60 6.31
CA VAL A 230 14.04 -4.53 5.77
C VAL A 230 15.19 -5.10 4.94
N ILE A 231 15.87 -6.14 5.44
CA ILE A 231 16.95 -6.81 4.69
C ILE A 231 16.42 -7.43 3.40
N ALA A 232 15.28 -8.12 3.47
CA ALA A 232 14.63 -8.71 2.30
C ALA A 232 14.17 -7.65 1.30
N LEU A 233 13.67 -6.51 1.78
CA LEU A 233 13.25 -5.39 0.94
C LEU A 233 14.44 -4.77 0.21
N ILE A 234 15.56 -4.53 0.91
CA ILE A 234 16.81 -4.03 0.29
C ILE A 234 17.35 -5.04 -0.72
N GLY A 235 17.35 -6.32 -0.39
CA GLY A 235 17.79 -7.39 -1.30
C GLY A 235 16.93 -7.48 -2.56
N PHE A 236 15.60 -7.47 -2.41
CA PHE A 236 14.66 -7.47 -3.54
C PHE A 236 14.77 -6.20 -4.39
N PHE A 237 14.88 -5.04 -3.74
CA PHE A 237 15.11 -3.76 -4.40
C PHE A 237 16.42 -3.79 -5.20
N GLY A 238 17.51 -4.27 -4.59
CA GLY A 238 18.80 -4.39 -5.24
C GLY A 238 18.76 -5.33 -6.45
N LEU A 239 18.17 -6.52 -6.30
CA LEU A 239 18.00 -7.46 -7.42
C LEU A 239 17.22 -6.83 -8.57
N SER A 240 16.15 -6.09 -8.28
CA SER A 240 15.36 -5.42 -9.32
C SER A 240 16.12 -4.25 -9.98
N GLU A 241 16.84 -3.45 -9.21
CA GLU A 241 17.69 -2.37 -9.74
C GLU A 241 18.87 -2.89 -10.55
N TYR A 242 19.38 -4.09 -10.24
CA TYR A 242 20.45 -4.74 -10.98
C TYR A 242 20.08 -4.92 -12.45
N PHE A 243 18.92 -5.53 -12.71
CA PHE A 243 18.44 -5.78 -14.08
C PHE A 243 18.01 -4.50 -14.80
N ARG A 244 17.41 -3.55 -14.07
CA ARG A 244 16.84 -2.34 -14.67
C ARG A 244 17.91 -1.29 -14.99
N SER A 245 18.64 -0.87 -13.97
CA SER A 245 19.39 0.38 -13.99
C SER A 245 20.90 0.15 -13.93
N TRP A 246 21.34 -0.88 -13.18
CA TRP A 246 22.76 -1.15 -12.98
C TRP A 246 23.45 -1.59 -14.27
N LEU A 247 22.98 -2.66 -14.90
CA LEU A 247 23.55 -3.20 -16.14
C LEU A 247 23.48 -2.21 -17.30
N SER A 248 22.45 -1.37 -17.33
CA SER A 248 22.20 -0.46 -18.45
C SER A 248 22.96 0.87 -18.35
N PHE A 249 23.12 1.43 -17.15
CA PHE A 249 23.60 2.80 -16.98
C PHE A 249 24.63 3.02 -15.87
N TYR A 250 24.45 2.37 -14.70
CA TYR A 250 25.19 2.74 -13.49
C TYR A 250 26.48 1.95 -13.23
N VAL A 251 26.74 0.89 -14.01
CA VAL A 251 27.94 0.05 -13.89
C VAL A 251 29.25 0.85 -13.97
N ASN A 252 29.26 1.93 -14.75
CA ASN A 252 30.45 2.76 -14.99
C ASN A 252 30.47 4.06 -14.15
N ILE A 253 29.43 4.30 -13.35
CA ILE A 253 29.24 5.56 -12.59
C ILE A 253 29.56 5.35 -11.11
N TYR A 254 29.13 4.21 -10.55
CA TYR A 254 29.34 3.92 -9.13
C TYR A 254 30.51 2.95 -8.94
N PRO A 255 31.32 3.15 -7.89
CA PRO A 255 32.47 2.28 -7.61
C PRO A 255 32.05 0.89 -7.12
N SER A 256 30.86 0.75 -6.51
CA SER A 256 30.33 -0.53 -6.07
C SER A 256 28.81 -0.64 -6.20
N PHE A 257 28.32 -1.85 -6.49
CA PHE A 257 26.89 -2.13 -6.55
C PHE A 257 26.21 -1.94 -5.18
N TRP A 258 26.90 -2.24 -4.09
CA TRP A 258 26.36 -2.08 -2.75
C TRP A 258 26.13 -0.61 -2.40
N GLU A 259 27.09 0.26 -2.70
CA GLU A 259 26.95 1.70 -2.52
C GLU A 259 25.79 2.25 -3.36
N PHE A 260 25.67 1.81 -4.61
CA PHE A 260 24.55 2.17 -5.47
C PHE A 260 23.19 1.77 -4.86
N ILE A 261 23.05 0.52 -4.40
CA ILE A 261 21.79 0.04 -3.81
C ILE A 261 21.43 0.86 -2.57
N VAL A 262 22.36 1.00 -1.62
CA VAL A 262 22.10 1.67 -0.35
C VAL A 262 21.74 3.13 -0.59
N THR A 263 22.55 3.84 -1.38
CA THR A 263 22.32 5.25 -1.72
C THR A 263 20.97 5.45 -2.38
N ARG A 264 20.61 4.60 -3.37
CA ARG A 264 19.35 4.71 -4.09
C ARG A 264 18.14 4.31 -3.25
N PHE A 265 18.26 3.26 -2.43
CA PHE A 265 17.20 2.81 -1.54
C PHE A 265 16.83 3.90 -0.54
N PHE A 266 17.82 4.43 0.19
CA PHE A 266 17.58 5.54 1.14
C PHE A 266 17.16 6.81 0.41
N GLY A 267 17.74 7.07 -0.76
CA GLY A 267 17.36 8.18 -1.64
C GLY A 267 15.85 8.21 -1.86
N TYR A 268 15.23 7.10 -2.26
CA TYR A 268 13.79 7.06 -2.53
C TYR A 268 12.88 7.50 -1.38
N TYR A 269 13.30 7.36 -0.13
CA TYR A 269 12.54 7.79 1.05
C TYR A 269 12.90 9.21 1.48
N VAL A 270 14.19 9.51 1.50
CA VAL A 270 14.71 10.79 2.01
C VAL A 270 14.47 11.92 1.01
N THR A 271 14.64 11.67 -0.28
CA THR A 271 14.29 12.65 -1.32
C THR A 271 12.80 12.83 -1.45
N ALA A 272 11.97 11.83 -1.12
CA ALA A 272 10.52 12.00 -1.12
C ALA A 272 10.11 13.09 -0.13
N LEU A 273 10.58 13.06 1.12
CA LEU A 273 10.33 14.14 2.08
C LEU A 273 10.84 15.49 1.56
N ASN A 274 12.03 15.51 0.95
CA ASN A 274 12.61 16.74 0.40
C ASN A 274 11.75 17.33 -0.73
N THR A 275 11.22 16.48 -1.61
CA THR A 275 10.29 16.85 -2.68
C THR A 275 8.96 17.34 -2.11
N GLY A 276 8.43 16.69 -1.07
CA GLY A 276 7.23 17.17 -0.39
C GLY A 276 7.43 18.55 0.25
N THR A 277 8.60 18.81 0.83
CA THR A 277 8.97 20.14 1.36
C THR A 277 9.07 21.17 0.24
N LEU A 278 9.68 20.82 -0.89
CA LEU A 278 9.72 21.66 -2.09
C LEU A 278 8.32 22.10 -2.53
N TYR A 279 7.34 21.18 -2.54
CA TYR A 279 5.96 21.54 -2.89
C TYR A 279 5.34 22.50 -1.89
N VAL A 280 5.54 22.29 -0.59
CA VAL A 280 5.03 23.19 0.44
C VAL A 280 5.63 24.59 0.31
N GLU A 281 6.92 24.69 -0.01
CA GLU A 281 7.61 25.98 -0.16
C GLU A 281 7.26 26.72 -1.46
N GLN A 282 7.15 26.01 -2.59
CA GLN A 282 6.94 26.64 -3.89
C GLN A 282 5.46 26.82 -4.25
N LEU A 283 4.62 25.85 -3.90
CA LEU A 283 3.18 25.91 -4.21
C LEU A 283 2.36 26.50 -3.05
N GLY A 284 2.95 26.55 -1.85
CA GLY A 284 2.27 26.99 -0.64
C GLY A 284 1.39 25.91 -0.01
N LEU A 285 0.73 26.28 1.08
CA LEU A 285 -0.31 25.48 1.73
C LEU A 285 -1.65 25.73 1.05
N GLN A 286 -2.49 24.70 0.92
CA GLN A 286 -3.79 24.78 0.27
C GLN A 286 -3.68 25.40 -1.15
N SER A 287 -2.76 24.88 -1.95
CA SER A 287 -2.44 25.39 -3.29
C SER A 287 -3.55 25.14 -4.32
N ILE A 288 -4.50 24.25 -4.01
CA ILE A 288 -5.59 23.86 -4.89
C ILE A 288 -6.97 24.07 -4.24
N PRO A 289 -8.01 24.39 -5.04
CA PRO A 289 -9.31 24.82 -4.52
C PRO A 289 -10.13 23.71 -3.87
N PHE A 290 -9.88 22.46 -4.26
CA PHE A 290 -10.57 21.29 -3.70
C PHE A 290 -9.61 20.10 -3.63
N PRO A 291 -9.70 19.23 -2.61
CA PRO A 291 -8.73 18.16 -2.43
C PRO A 291 -8.61 17.23 -3.65
N TYR A 292 -7.40 17.16 -4.18
CA TYR A 292 -7.03 16.33 -5.32
C TYR A 292 -6.25 15.10 -4.86
N PHE A 293 -5.24 15.28 -3.99
CA PHE A 293 -4.31 14.20 -3.63
C PHE A 293 -4.90 13.21 -2.62
N THR A 294 -5.64 13.70 -1.63
CA THR A 294 -6.33 12.90 -0.61
C THR A 294 -7.62 12.24 -1.14
N PHE A 295 -8.16 12.74 -2.27
CA PHE A 295 -9.30 12.16 -2.99
C PHE A 295 -8.96 11.76 -4.44
N GLU A 296 -7.71 11.36 -4.70
CA GLU A 296 -7.23 11.03 -6.06
C GLU A 296 -8.12 10.00 -6.76
N TRP A 297 -8.58 8.98 -6.03
CA TRP A 297 -9.48 7.94 -6.56
C TRP A 297 -10.81 8.47 -7.12
N ILE A 298 -11.31 9.62 -6.64
CA ILE A 298 -12.53 10.25 -7.19
C ILE A 298 -12.22 10.78 -8.58
N TRP A 299 -11.09 11.47 -8.73
CA TRP A 299 -10.69 12.13 -9.97
C TRP A 299 -10.20 11.15 -11.04
N LYS A 300 -9.61 10.04 -10.61
CA LYS A 300 -9.13 8.95 -11.49
C LYS A 300 -10.10 7.78 -11.57
N PHE A 301 -11.38 8.01 -11.26
CA PHE A 301 -12.39 6.97 -11.31
C PHE A 301 -12.61 6.49 -12.75
N PRO A 302 -12.67 5.17 -13.02
CA PRO A 302 -12.91 4.66 -14.37
C PRO A 302 -14.22 5.20 -14.96
N GLY A 303 -14.13 5.84 -16.13
CA GLY A 303 -15.28 6.46 -16.81
C GLY A 303 -15.38 7.98 -16.63
N LEU A 304 -14.56 8.58 -15.77
CA LEU A 304 -14.31 10.03 -15.79
C LEU A 304 -13.20 10.37 -16.79
N SER A 305 -13.24 11.57 -17.36
CA SER A 305 -12.17 12.07 -18.21
C SER A 305 -10.93 12.40 -17.39
N ASP A 306 -9.73 12.22 -17.96
CA ASP A 306 -8.47 12.59 -17.31
C ASP A 306 -8.39 14.09 -16.97
N HIS A 307 -9.24 14.91 -17.58
CA HIS A 307 -9.37 16.35 -17.33
C HIS A 307 -10.53 16.72 -16.39
N ALA A 308 -11.18 15.76 -15.73
CA ALA A 308 -12.36 16.00 -14.91
C ALA A 308 -12.13 17.09 -13.84
N TYR A 309 -10.98 17.08 -13.17
CA TYR A 309 -10.64 18.10 -12.18
C TYR A 309 -10.44 19.48 -12.82
N PHE A 310 -9.73 19.55 -13.95
CA PHE A 310 -9.52 20.79 -14.69
C PHE A 310 -10.84 21.38 -15.18
N SER A 311 -11.74 20.55 -15.69
CA SER A 311 -13.08 20.99 -16.11
C SER A 311 -13.93 21.53 -14.95
N ALA A 312 -13.72 21.04 -13.72
CA ALA A 312 -14.47 21.47 -12.55
C ALA A 312 -13.91 22.74 -11.89
N PHE A 313 -12.59 22.89 -11.85
CA PHE A 313 -11.92 23.92 -11.05
C PHE A 313 -10.99 24.84 -11.85
N GLY A 314 -10.77 24.60 -13.14
CA GLY A 314 -9.90 25.40 -14.00
C GLY A 314 -8.40 25.29 -13.69
N VAL A 315 -8.01 24.41 -12.76
CA VAL A 315 -6.62 24.21 -12.32
C VAL A 315 -6.18 22.79 -12.67
N ASN A 316 -4.91 22.62 -13.05
CA ASN A 316 -4.31 21.31 -13.26
C ASN A 316 -3.24 21.03 -12.18
N PRO A 317 -3.58 20.30 -11.10
CA PRO A 317 -2.65 19.99 -10.02
C PRO A 317 -1.40 19.22 -10.48
N GLU A 318 -1.57 18.29 -11.43
CA GLU A 318 -0.46 17.50 -11.96
C GLU A 318 0.52 18.38 -12.74
N ALA A 319 0.03 19.36 -13.50
CA ALA A 319 0.89 20.31 -14.21
C ALA A 319 1.72 21.17 -13.24
N GLY A 320 1.12 21.65 -12.15
CA GLY A 320 1.83 22.44 -11.13
C GLY A 320 2.97 21.65 -10.46
N ILE A 321 2.68 20.40 -10.08
CA ILE A 321 3.69 19.49 -9.53
C ILE A 321 4.78 19.16 -10.55
N ASN A 322 4.41 18.81 -11.78
CA ASN A 322 5.36 18.44 -12.82
C ASN A 322 6.28 19.61 -13.17
N ASN A 323 5.75 20.82 -13.31
CA ASN A 323 6.57 22.02 -13.56
C ASN A 323 7.57 22.28 -12.42
N THR A 324 7.14 22.09 -11.17
CA THR A 324 8.02 22.25 -10.00
C THR A 324 9.10 21.17 -9.97
N LEU A 325 8.75 19.92 -10.30
CA LEU A 325 9.68 18.81 -10.38
C LEU A 325 10.70 18.95 -11.52
N GLU A 326 10.26 19.39 -12.70
CA GLU A 326 11.11 19.57 -13.87
C GLU A 326 12.10 20.73 -13.68
N SER A 327 11.69 21.77 -12.96
CA SER A 327 12.54 22.95 -12.72
C SER A 327 13.50 22.80 -11.53
N MET A 328 13.07 22.13 -10.45
CA MET A 328 13.81 22.13 -9.18
C MET A 328 14.04 20.74 -8.58
N GLY A 329 13.41 19.70 -9.13
CA GLY A 329 13.49 18.32 -8.66
C GLY A 329 14.47 17.46 -9.44
N ASN A 330 14.40 16.15 -9.20
CA ASN A 330 15.12 15.15 -9.99
C ASN A 330 14.12 14.16 -10.59
N PRO A 331 14.14 13.92 -11.92
CA PRO A 331 13.22 13.00 -12.59
C PRO A 331 13.32 11.54 -12.11
N GLU A 332 14.46 11.11 -11.56
CA GLU A 332 14.62 9.77 -10.96
C GLU A 332 14.05 9.66 -9.54
N PHE A 333 13.93 10.79 -8.83
CA PHE A 333 13.57 10.89 -7.41
C PHE A 333 12.35 11.81 -7.20
N ASN A 334 11.30 11.56 -7.97
CA ASN A 334 10.10 12.39 -8.04
C ASN A 334 8.93 11.91 -7.14
N ASN A 335 9.21 11.10 -6.12
CA ASN A 335 8.16 10.67 -5.20
C ASN A 335 7.62 11.90 -4.43
N PRO A 336 6.29 12.12 -4.38
CA PRO A 336 5.71 13.37 -3.88
C PRO A 336 5.64 13.49 -2.34
N SER A 337 6.05 12.46 -1.60
CA SER A 337 5.79 12.27 -0.16
C SER A 337 4.31 12.15 0.19
N GLY A 338 3.90 10.96 0.63
CA GLY A 338 2.54 10.76 1.15
C GLY A 338 2.26 11.57 2.42
N LEU A 339 3.30 11.91 3.20
CA LEU A 339 3.17 12.66 4.45
C LEU A 339 2.80 14.14 4.21
N LEU A 340 3.45 14.76 3.23
CA LEU A 340 3.38 16.21 3.00
C LEU A 340 2.32 16.58 1.94
N LEU A 341 1.91 15.64 1.09
CA LEU A 341 0.85 15.86 0.09
C LEU A 341 -0.45 16.49 0.62
N PRO A 342 -0.98 16.10 1.81
CA PRO A 342 -2.19 16.74 2.35
C PRO A 342 -2.09 18.25 2.55
N TYR A 343 -0.88 18.82 2.66
CA TYR A 343 -0.72 20.27 2.73
C TYR A 343 -1.05 21.00 1.44
N GLN A 344 -1.06 20.30 0.29
CA GLN A 344 -1.49 20.89 -0.97
C GLN A 344 -3.02 21.01 -1.02
N ASP A 345 -3.72 20.03 -0.45
CA ASP A 345 -5.19 19.97 -0.45
C ASP A 345 -5.84 20.84 0.63
N TYR A 346 -5.13 21.07 1.74
CA TYR A 346 -5.70 21.58 2.99
C TYR A 346 -4.84 22.67 3.62
N SER A 347 -5.46 23.52 4.42
CA SER A 347 -4.73 24.41 5.31
C SER A 347 -3.92 23.61 6.35
N LEU A 348 -2.99 24.26 7.05
CA LEU A 348 -2.16 23.60 8.07
C LEU A 348 -2.99 22.81 9.09
N ILE A 349 -4.02 23.43 9.65
CA ILE A 349 -4.86 22.84 10.70
C ILE A 349 -5.62 21.64 10.15
N GLU A 350 -6.22 21.78 8.97
CA GLU A 350 -7.00 20.72 8.31
C GLU A 350 -6.11 19.53 7.92
N ALA A 351 -4.90 19.77 7.43
CA ALA A 351 -3.93 18.72 7.14
C ALA A 351 -3.52 17.96 8.41
N LEU A 352 -3.30 18.65 9.54
CA LEU A 352 -3.03 17.98 10.82
C LEU A 352 -4.25 17.17 11.30
N MET A 353 -5.46 17.72 11.16
CA MET A 353 -6.69 16.99 11.47
C MET A 353 -6.86 15.74 10.60
N PHE A 354 -6.53 15.81 9.31
CA PHE A 354 -6.49 14.65 8.42
C PHE A 354 -5.58 13.55 8.97
N TRP A 355 -4.37 13.88 9.44
CA TRP A 355 -3.45 12.91 10.02
C TRP A 355 -3.95 12.33 11.35
N ILE A 356 -4.59 13.12 12.20
CA ILE A 356 -5.25 12.62 13.42
C ILE A 356 -6.34 11.60 13.05
N LEU A 357 -7.19 11.93 12.08
CA LEU A 357 -8.29 11.06 11.64
C LEU A 357 -7.75 9.77 11.00
N LEU A 358 -6.72 9.86 10.18
CA LEU A 358 -6.09 8.69 9.55
C LEU A 358 -5.39 7.81 10.58
N GLY A 359 -4.71 8.41 11.56
CA GLY A 359 -4.14 7.71 12.71
C GLY A 359 -5.20 6.99 13.53
N TYR A 360 -6.31 7.68 13.82
CA TYR A 360 -7.46 7.14 14.54
C TYR A 360 -8.09 5.96 13.80
N ALA A 361 -8.36 6.09 12.50
CA ALA A 361 -8.83 5.00 11.65
C ALA A 361 -7.87 3.80 11.68
N SER A 362 -6.56 4.05 11.57
CA SER A 362 -5.52 3.00 11.65
C SER A 362 -5.57 2.25 12.98
N GLY A 363 -5.72 2.97 14.09
CA GLY A 363 -5.86 2.38 15.42
C GLY A 363 -7.15 1.56 15.58
N LEU A 364 -8.28 2.04 15.06
CA LEU A 364 -9.55 1.29 15.07
C LEU A 364 -9.47 -0.01 14.26
N LEU A 365 -8.83 0.03 13.09
CA LEU A 365 -8.62 -1.14 12.25
C LEU A 365 -7.73 -2.17 12.93
N TYR A 366 -6.63 -1.73 13.54
CA TYR A 366 -5.75 -2.59 14.31
C TYR A 366 -6.46 -3.26 15.48
N ASP A 367 -7.25 -2.49 16.23
CA ASP A 367 -7.97 -2.99 17.38
C ASP A 367 -9.08 -3.98 16.96
N GLY A 368 -9.78 -3.68 15.87
CA GLY A 368 -10.70 -4.60 15.20
C GLY A 368 -10.03 -5.90 14.75
N PHE A 369 -8.84 -5.82 14.17
CA PHE A 369 -8.06 -6.97 13.73
C PHE A 369 -7.67 -7.89 14.90
N LYS A 370 -7.13 -7.30 15.99
CA LYS A 370 -6.82 -8.03 17.23
C LYS A 370 -8.06 -8.75 17.76
N LYS A 371 -9.20 -8.06 17.80
CA LYS A 371 -10.46 -8.55 18.34
C LYS A 371 -11.25 -9.47 17.41
N GLY A 372 -10.78 -9.71 16.18
CA GLY A 372 -11.48 -10.60 15.23
C GLY A 372 -12.73 -9.98 14.60
N ARG A 373 -12.86 -8.65 14.60
CA ARG A 373 -13.92 -7.96 13.88
C ARG A 373 -13.68 -8.04 12.38
N THR A 374 -14.74 -8.28 11.61
CA THR A 374 -14.65 -8.48 10.15
C THR A 374 -13.89 -7.37 9.44
N LEU A 375 -14.24 -6.12 9.72
CA LEU A 375 -13.65 -4.95 9.05
C LEU A 375 -12.13 -4.88 9.31
N GLY A 376 -11.70 -5.09 10.55
CA GLY A 376 -10.28 -5.12 10.89
C GLY A 376 -9.55 -6.32 10.27
N LEU A 377 -10.17 -7.51 10.23
CA LEU A 377 -9.57 -8.70 9.63
C LEU A 377 -9.33 -8.55 8.12
N ILE A 378 -10.22 -7.87 7.41
CA ILE A 378 -10.12 -7.67 5.97
C ILE A 378 -9.19 -6.51 5.63
N MET A 379 -9.37 -5.35 6.27
CA MET A 379 -8.65 -4.14 5.87
C MET A 379 -7.27 -4.02 6.47
N TYR A 380 -7.11 -4.39 7.74
CA TYR A 380 -5.88 -4.10 8.44
C TYR A 380 -4.62 -4.68 7.76
N PRO A 381 -4.66 -5.90 7.20
CA PRO A 381 -3.51 -6.45 6.48
C PRO A 381 -3.01 -5.58 5.33
N ILE A 382 -3.91 -5.05 4.49
CA ILE A 382 -3.53 -4.15 3.39
C ILE A 382 -3.33 -2.71 3.86
N TRP A 383 -4.05 -2.27 4.89
CA TRP A 383 -3.87 -0.96 5.49
C TRP A 383 -2.43 -0.74 5.99
N MET A 384 -1.79 -1.80 6.47
CA MET A 384 -0.38 -1.79 6.85
C MET A 384 0.58 -1.50 5.69
N VAL A 385 0.25 -1.93 4.45
CA VAL A 385 1.01 -1.53 3.26
C VAL A 385 0.93 -0.02 3.09
N GLY A 386 -0.28 0.53 3.22
CA GLY A 386 -0.47 1.98 3.15
C GLY A 386 0.35 2.75 4.18
N ILE A 387 0.41 2.27 5.43
CA ILE A 387 1.23 2.89 6.48
C ILE A 387 2.72 2.89 6.12
N LEU A 388 3.22 1.78 5.56
CA LEU A 388 4.63 1.66 5.18
C LEU A 388 5.00 2.56 3.99
N GLU A 389 4.04 2.86 3.11
CA GLU A 389 4.26 3.68 1.92
C GLU A 389 4.10 5.19 2.17
N ILE A 390 3.52 5.62 3.31
CA ILE A 390 3.34 7.05 3.65
C ILE A 390 4.58 7.92 3.38
N PRO A 391 5.82 7.51 3.74
CA PRO A 391 6.99 8.33 3.47
C PRO A 391 7.15 8.72 1.98
N ARG A 392 6.69 7.85 1.07
CA ARG A 392 6.88 7.99 -0.38
C ARG A 392 5.62 8.43 -1.11
N TYR A 393 4.46 7.88 -0.76
CA TYR A 393 3.22 8.08 -1.50
C TYR A 393 1.98 7.91 -0.61
N LEU A 394 0.92 8.68 -0.89
CA LEU A 394 -0.34 8.59 -0.16
C LEU A 394 -1.17 7.41 -0.69
N TYR A 395 -0.85 6.21 -0.22
CA TYR A 395 -1.42 4.97 -0.76
C TYR A 395 -2.96 4.88 -0.63
N PHE A 396 -3.53 5.41 0.46
CA PHE A 396 -4.95 5.24 0.79
C PHE A 396 -5.90 5.93 -0.18
N SER A 397 -5.45 7.01 -0.84
CA SER A 397 -6.23 7.78 -1.81
C SER A 397 -6.03 7.29 -3.24
N SER A 398 -5.07 6.40 -3.47
CA SER A 398 -4.72 5.89 -4.78
C SER A 398 -5.83 5.02 -5.38
N GLY A 399 -5.99 5.09 -6.70
CA GLY A 399 -6.83 4.16 -7.46
C GLY A 399 -6.45 2.69 -7.27
N ARG A 400 -5.22 2.38 -6.81
CA ARG A 400 -4.78 1.02 -6.47
C ARG A 400 -5.54 0.42 -5.29
N PHE A 401 -5.87 1.25 -4.30
CA PHE A 401 -6.53 0.81 -3.07
C PHE A 401 -8.06 0.73 -3.23
N PHE A 402 -8.60 1.31 -4.30
CA PHE A 402 -10.03 1.41 -4.57
C PHE A 402 -10.78 0.06 -4.58
N PRO A 403 -10.28 -1.03 -5.19
CA PRO A 403 -10.95 -2.33 -5.12
C PRO A 403 -11.06 -2.87 -3.69
N CYS A 404 -10.12 -2.53 -2.80
CA CYS A 404 -10.23 -2.89 -1.39
C CYS A 404 -11.40 -2.14 -0.71
N TRP A 405 -11.61 -0.86 -1.05
CA TRP A 405 -12.77 -0.10 -0.58
C TRP A 405 -14.09 -0.71 -1.04
N ILE A 406 -14.24 -1.02 -2.34
CA ILE A 406 -15.45 -1.68 -2.86
C ILE A 406 -15.71 -2.99 -2.13
N MET A 407 -14.66 -3.81 -1.96
CA MET A 407 -14.80 -5.11 -1.33
C MET A 407 -15.18 -4.99 0.15
N LEU A 408 -14.64 -4.01 0.87
CA LEU A 408 -15.06 -3.71 2.23
C LEU A 408 -16.54 -3.37 2.30
N ILE A 409 -17.00 -2.44 1.47
CA ILE A 409 -18.38 -1.95 1.50
C ILE A 409 -19.33 -3.08 1.15
N THR A 410 -19.06 -3.77 0.04
CA THR A 410 -19.90 -4.86 -0.47
C THR A 410 -19.97 -6.01 0.52
N PHE A 411 -18.82 -6.46 1.05
CA PHE A 411 -18.78 -7.59 1.98
C PHE A 411 -19.42 -7.23 3.33
N THR A 412 -19.22 -6.01 3.83
CA THR A 412 -19.82 -5.54 5.09
C THR A 412 -21.33 -5.37 5.00
N LEU A 413 -21.83 -4.77 3.90
CA LEU A 413 -23.26 -4.63 3.64
C LEU A 413 -23.94 -5.99 3.53
N MET A 414 -23.34 -6.92 2.77
CA MET A 414 -23.90 -8.26 2.61
C MET A 414 -23.87 -9.07 3.91
N LEU A 415 -22.83 -8.88 4.75
CA LEU A 415 -22.78 -9.45 6.09
C LEU A 415 -23.92 -8.95 6.98
N HIS A 416 -24.17 -7.64 6.97
CA HIS A 416 -25.26 -7.04 7.75
C HIS A 416 -26.63 -7.52 7.27
N TYR A 417 -26.82 -7.61 5.94
CA TYR A 417 -28.04 -8.12 5.33
C TYR A 417 -28.29 -9.61 5.66
N ASN A 418 -27.26 -10.45 5.54
CA ASN A 418 -27.38 -11.89 5.81
C ASN A 418 -27.58 -12.17 7.31
N ARG A 419 -26.98 -11.40 8.22
CA ARG A 419 -27.26 -11.51 9.67
C ARG A 419 -28.73 -11.26 10.00
N LYS A 420 -29.36 -10.24 9.38
CA LYS A 420 -30.79 -9.96 9.57
C LYS A 420 -31.68 -11.09 9.04
N LYS A 421 -31.33 -11.68 7.89
CA LYS A 421 -32.04 -12.85 7.36
C LYS A 421 -31.96 -14.08 8.27
N ILE A 422 -30.80 -14.33 8.89
CA ILE A 422 -30.61 -15.47 9.82
C ILE A 422 -31.49 -15.34 11.07
N ILE A 423 -31.68 -14.12 11.59
CA ILE A 423 -32.61 -13.90 12.72
C ILE A 423 -34.06 -14.15 12.28
N SER A 424 -34.45 -13.75 11.07
CA SER A 424 -35.80 -13.99 10.53
C SER A 424 -36.06 -15.44 10.07
N TRP A 425 -35.02 -16.28 10.01
CA TRP A 425 -35.11 -17.69 9.59
C TRP A 425 -34.96 -18.68 10.74
N GLN A 426 -34.94 -18.22 11.99
CA GLN A 426 -35.28 -19.11 13.09
C GLN A 426 -36.77 -19.42 12.93
N PRO A 427 -37.17 -20.68 12.67
CA PRO A 427 -38.57 -21.02 12.68
C PRO A 427 -39.08 -20.70 14.09
N ALA A 428 -40.14 -19.90 14.18
CA ALA A 428 -40.90 -19.72 15.40
C ALA A 428 -41.40 -21.10 15.86
N GLY A 429 -40.62 -21.79 16.69
CA GLY A 429 -40.93 -23.19 17.01
C GLY A 429 -39.92 -23.98 17.82
N ARG A 430 -38.93 -23.35 18.48
CA ARG A 430 -38.14 -24.01 19.53
C ARG A 430 -37.94 -23.10 20.73
N SER A 431 -39.05 -22.73 21.37
CA SER A 431 -39.07 -22.54 22.81
C SER A 431 -38.99 -23.93 23.45
N GLY A 432 -38.00 -24.13 24.31
CA GLY A 432 -37.68 -25.42 24.90
C GLY A 432 -38.84 -26.05 25.67
N THR A 433 -39.07 -27.33 25.40
CA THR A 433 -39.57 -28.31 26.35
C THR A 433 -38.53 -29.42 26.41
N THR A 434 -37.62 -29.31 27.38
CA THR A 434 -37.10 -30.33 28.31
C THR A 434 -35.76 -29.90 28.88
#